data_AF-A0A846KRQ9-F1
#
_entry.id   AF-A0A846KRQ9-F1
#
_cell.length_a   1.000
_cell.length_b   1.000
_cell.length_c   1.000
_cell.angle_alpha   90.00
_cell.angle_beta   90.00
_cell.angle_gamma   90.00
#
_symmetry.space_group_name_H-M   'P 1'
#
loop_
_entity.id
_entity.type
_entity.pdbx_description
1 polymer ?
#
loop_
_entity_poly.entity_id
_entity_poly.type
_entity_poly.pdbx_seq_one_letter_code
_entity_poly.pdbx_strand_id
1 'polypeptide(L)'
;MAFTSHPISSNPPLSKTKKLQNLPLINQGYKHLIITAATATGLAITAVLAPWEAIKIIGMTVLTGVGYGVANDMIACRDCIEYFTVGHFYDAKNLKHRPLNTLNPTLNAIAWGAIATWHICAITGAAFAFLARIPFFGLAVKITAIQLAPYLAIGAAIALLVSHVKSRITQKEMAKTPYAKYLGVPLALQSGWEACNTRNMTGYSSIGIGGAFLSIAMIAARAGLFIL
;
A
#
# COMPACT_ATOMS: atom_id res chain seq x y z
N MET A 1 -26.90 6.53 -27.33
CA MET A 1 -25.96 5.39 -27.16
C MET A 1 -26.71 4.25 -26.51
N ALA A 2 -27.06 3.23 -27.29
CA ALA A 2 -27.76 2.05 -26.80
C ALA A 2 -26.75 1.10 -26.13
N PHE A 3 -26.95 0.80 -24.85
CA PHE A 3 -26.24 -0.27 -24.17
C PHE A 3 -26.74 -1.60 -24.71
N THR A 4 -25.95 -2.23 -25.58
CA THR A 4 -26.18 -3.62 -26.00
C THR A 4 -25.90 -4.52 -24.80
N SER A 5 -26.95 -5.15 -24.27
CA SER A 5 -26.84 -6.16 -23.22
C SER A 5 -26.06 -7.35 -23.77
N HIS A 6 -24.77 -7.46 -23.41
CA HIS A 6 -24.00 -8.65 -23.72
C HIS A 6 -24.60 -9.87 -23.00
N PRO A 7 -24.77 -11.00 -23.70
CA PRO A 7 -25.31 -12.22 -23.10
C PRO A 7 -24.41 -12.66 -21.95
N ILE A 8 -25.02 -12.84 -20.78
CA ILE A 8 -24.39 -13.36 -19.57
C ILE A 8 -23.82 -14.75 -19.93
N SER A 9 -22.50 -14.82 -20.01
CA SER A 9 -21.73 -16.06 -20.23
C SER A 9 -22.25 -17.17 -19.33
N SER A 10 -22.59 -18.31 -19.95
CA SER A 10 -22.96 -19.56 -19.31
C SER A 10 -22.07 -19.87 -18.10
N ASN A 11 -22.68 -20.23 -16.98
CA ASN A 11 -21.98 -20.60 -15.75
C ASN A 11 -20.84 -21.59 -16.06
N PRO A 12 -19.64 -21.39 -15.47
CA PRO A 12 -18.55 -22.34 -15.66
C PRO A 12 -18.97 -23.72 -15.17
N PRO A 13 -18.47 -24.81 -15.81
CA PRO A 13 -18.84 -26.17 -15.44
C PRO A 13 -18.57 -26.40 -13.93
N LEU A 14 -19.59 -26.92 -13.24
CA LEU A 14 -19.63 -27.21 -11.79
C LEU A 14 -18.41 -27.99 -11.25
N SER A 15 -17.66 -28.69 -12.11
CA SER A 15 -16.44 -29.40 -11.73
C SER A 15 -15.27 -28.48 -11.38
N LYS A 16 -15.18 -27.28 -11.99
CA LYS A 16 -14.09 -26.33 -11.73
C LYS A 16 -14.23 -25.61 -10.38
N THR A 17 -15.46 -25.37 -9.91
CA THR A 17 -15.73 -24.67 -8.65
C THR A 17 -15.33 -25.50 -7.42
N LYS A 18 -15.54 -26.82 -7.42
CA LYS A 18 -15.07 -27.70 -6.32
C LYS A 18 -13.55 -27.67 -6.16
N LYS A 19 -12.79 -27.58 -7.25
CA LYS A 19 -11.32 -27.59 -7.19
C LYS A 19 -10.75 -26.31 -6.55
N LEU A 20 -11.44 -25.18 -6.67
CA LEU A 20 -11.02 -23.91 -6.06
C LEU A 20 -11.27 -23.86 -4.54
N GLN A 21 -12.27 -24.59 -4.03
CA GLN A 21 -12.61 -24.60 -2.60
C GLN A 21 -11.57 -25.32 -1.73
N ASN A 22 -10.73 -26.18 -2.33
CA ASN A 22 -9.73 -26.97 -1.61
C ASN A 22 -8.32 -26.35 -1.68
N LEU A 23 -8.16 -25.17 -2.28
CA LEU A 23 -6.87 -24.50 -2.29
C LEU A 23 -6.55 -23.93 -0.90
N PRO A 24 -5.31 -24.06 -0.40
CA PRO A 24 -4.91 -23.38 0.82
C PRO A 24 -5.08 -21.87 0.64
N LEU A 25 -5.58 -21.17 1.66
CA LEU A 25 -5.83 -19.72 1.58
C LEU A 25 -4.56 -18.95 1.17
N ILE A 26 -3.40 -19.34 1.70
CA ILE A 26 -2.10 -18.78 1.33
C ILE A 26 -1.56 -19.51 0.10
N ASN A 27 -1.23 -18.74 -0.94
CA ASN A 27 -0.55 -19.27 -2.12
C ASN A 27 0.89 -19.64 -1.76
N GLN A 28 1.26 -20.91 -1.94
CA GLN A 28 2.57 -21.43 -1.55
C GLN A 28 3.73 -20.69 -2.25
N GLY A 29 3.54 -20.24 -3.50
CA GLY A 29 4.55 -19.49 -4.24
C GLY A 29 4.88 -18.12 -3.61
N TYR A 30 3.95 -17.55 -2.83
CA TYR A 30 4.07 -16.23 -2.21
C TYR A 30 4.00 -16.28 -0.69
N LYS A 31 4.07 -17.47 -0.09
CA LYS A 31 4.02 -17.68 1.35
C LYS A 31 5.06 -16.83 2.09
N HIS A 32 6.27 -16.74 1.53
CA HIS A 32 7.36 -15.95 2.11
C HIS A 32 7.01 -14.45 2.19
N LEU A 33 6.35 -13.88 1.18
CA LEU A 33 5.95 -12.46 1.19
C LEU A 33 4.96 -12.18 2.32
N ILE A 34 3.95 -13.04 2.48
CA ILE A 34 2.92 -12.89 3.52
C ILE A 34 3.54 -13.03 4.91
N ILE A 35 4.35 -14.07 5.14
CA ILE A 35 4.99 -14.30 6.43
C ILE A 35 5.94 -13.15 6.78
N THR A 36 6.76 -12.69 5.83
CA THR A 36 7.67 -11.57 6.07
C THR A 36 6.92 -10.29 6.40
N ALA A 37 5.85 -9.94 5.66
CA ALA A 37 5.05 -8.75 5.92
C ALA A 37 4.32 -8.83 7.28
N ALA A 38 3.76 -10.00 7.62
CA ALA A 38 3.10 -10.23 8.90
C ALA A 38 4.10 -10.16 10.06
N THR A 39 5.28 -10.77 9.90
CA THR A 39 6.36 -10.74 10.91
C THR A 39 6.87 -9.31 11.10
N ALA A 40 7.14 -8.58 10.02
CA ALA A 40 7.59 -7.18 10.09
C ALA A 40 6.56 -6.30 10.79
N THR A 41 5.27 -6.50 10.51
CA THR A 41 4.17 -5.79 11.18
C THR A 41 4.09 -6.14 12.67
N GLY A 42 4.17 -7.42 13.03
CA GLY A 42 4.21 -7.87 14.42
C GLY A 42 5.41 -7.31 15.19
N LEU A 43 6.60 -7.32 14.59
CA LEU A 43 7.79 -6.70 15.16
C LEU A 43 7.60 -5.20 15.34
N ALA A 44 6.98 -4.50 14.39
CA ALA A 44 6.69 -3.07 14.50
C ALA A 44 5.73 -2.75 15.66
N ILE A 45 4.73 -3.61 15.93
CA ILE A 45 3.86 -3.50 17.13
C ILE A 45 4.68 -3.64 18.41
N THR A 46 5.59 -4.60 18.48
CA THR A 46 6.45 -4.74 19.68
C THR A 46 7.46 -3.59 19.79
N ALA A 47 7.92 -3.05 18.66
CA ALA A 47 8.90 -1.97 18.61
C ALA A 47 8.38 -0.66 19.19
N VAL A 48 7.08 -0.34 19.06
CA VAL A 48 6.51 0.87 19.67
C VAL A 48 6.46 0.81 21.20
N LEU A 49 6.56 -0.40 21.78
CA LEU A 49 6.63 -0.61 23.23
C LEU A 49 8.07 -0.68 23.77
N ALA A 50 9.07 -0.70 22.88
CA ALA A 50 10.47 -0.81 23.27
C ALA A 50 10.95 0.45 24.03
N PRO A 51 11.92 0.36 24.95
CA PRO A 51 12.41 1.53 25.68
C PRO A 51 13.23 2.51 24.81
N TRP A 52 13.67 2.09 23.63
CA TRP A 52 14.50 2.89 22.73
C TRP A 52 13.65 3.64 21.68
N GLU A 53 13.62 4.97 21.75
CA GLU A 53 12.85 5.79 20.79
C GLU A 53 13.23 5.57 19.33
N ALA A 54 14.49 5.22 19.02
CA ALA A 54 14.89 4.90 17.64
C ALA A 54 14.08 3.71 17.10
N ILE A 55 13.92 2.67 17.93
CA ILE A 55 13.13 1.48 17.60
C ILE A 55 11.63 1.84 17.53
N LYS A 56 11.13 2.69 18.44
CA LYS A 56 9.75 3.20 18.38
C LYS A 56 9.46 3.98 17.09
N ILE A 57 10.38 4.85 16.66
CA ILE A 57 10.24 5.64 15.43
C ILE A 57 10.14 4.71 14.22
N ILE A 58 11.01 3.70 14.12
CA ILE A 58 10.96 2.70 13.05
C ILE A 58 9.62 1.96 13.09
N GLY A 59 9.25 1.40 14.25
CA GLY A 59 8.01 0.65 14.44
C GLY A 59 6.78 1.47 14.06
N MET A 60 6.67 2.69 14.57
CA MET A 60 5.54 3.58 14.30
C MET A 60 5.47 4.03 12.83
N THR A 61 6.62 4.22 12.17
CA THR A 61 6.66 4.52 10.73
C THR A 61 6.15 3.33 9.91
N VAL A 62 6.57 2.10 10.26
CA VAL A 62 6.06 0.87 9.64
C VAL A 62 4.57 0.71 9.86
N LEU A 63 4.07 0.87 11.10
CA LEU A 63 2.65 0.73 11.41
C LEU A 63 1.79 1.76 10.69
N THR A 64 2.22 3.02 10.64
CA THR A 64 1.51 4.06 9.88
C THR A 64 1.48 3.71 8.38
N GLY A 65 2.61 3.26 7.84
CA GLY A 65 2.72 2.83 6.44
C GLY A 65 1.81 1.64 6.09
N VAL A 66 1.82 0.61 6.92
CA VAL A 66 0.95 -0.57 6.77
C VAL A 66 -0.52 -0.18 6.91
N GLY A 67 -0.87 0.65 7.90
CA GLY A 67 -2.23 1.17 8.06
C GLY A 67 -2.70 1.95 6.83
N TYR A 68 -1.85 2.82 6.29
CA TYR A 68 -2.10 3.52 5.02
C TYR A 68 -2.29 2.54 3.86
N GLY A 69 -1.36 1.59 3.68
CA GLY A 69 -1.41 0.61 2.58
C GLY A 69 -2.69 -0.21 2.61
N VAL A 70 -3.07 -0.72 3.79
CA VAL A 70 -4.33 -1.47 3.96
C VAL A 70 -5.53 -0.59 3.65
N ALA A 71 -5.61 0.64 4.17
CA ALA A 71 -6.72 1.55 3.89
C ALA A 71 -6.83 1.90 2.41
N ASN A 72 -5.70 2.17 1.75
CA ASN A 72 -5.62 2.43 0.32
C ASN A 72 -6.12 1.23 -0.51
N ASP A 73 -5.66 0.04 -0.15
CA ASP A 73 -5.98 -1.19 -0.87
C ASP A 73 -7.40 -1.68 -0.61
N MET A 74 -8.03 -1.29 0.51
CA MET A 74 -9.46 -1.53 0.73
C MET A 74 -10.31 -0.88 -0.37
N ILE A 75 -9.91 0.30 -0.84
CA ILE A 75 -10.60 0.98 -1.95
C ILE A 75 -10.21 0.34 -3.28
N ALA A 76 -8.92 0.12 -3.51
CA ALA A 76 -8.41 -0.39 -4.79
C ALA A 76 -8.86 -1.83 -5.10
N CYS A 77 -8.85 -2.75 -4.14
CA CYS A 77 -9.33 -4.12 -4.36
C CYS A 77 -10.82 -4.17 -4.75
N ARG A 78 -11.61 -3.16 -4.38
CA ARG A 78 -13.04 -3.05 -4.76
C ARG A 78 -13.23 -2.41 -6.13
N ASP A 79 -12.29 -1.57 -6.57
CA ASP A 79 -12.29 -0.98 -7.91
C ASP A 79 -11.80 -1.97 -8.98
N CYS A 80 -10.73 -2.72 -8.70
CA CYS A 80 -10.16 -3.69 -9.64
C CYS A 80 -9.36 -4.75 -8.88
N ILE A 81 -10.00 -5.88 -8.57
CA ILE A 81 -9.32 -6.97 -7.86
C ILE A 81 -8.29 -7.67 -8.75
N GLU A 82 -8.45 -7.63 -10.08
CA GLU A 82 -7.55 -8.19 -11.09
C GLU A 82 -6.15 -7.57 -11.04
N TYR A 83 -6.03 -6.31 -10.57
CA TYR A 83 -4.76 -5.61 -10.40
C TYR A 83 -3.88 -6.23 -9.29
N PHE A 84 -4.49 -6.91 -8.32
CA PHE A 84 -3.85 -7.40 -7.10
C PHE A 84 -3.17 -8.77 -7.28
N THR A 85 -2.25 -8.82 -8.24
CA THR A 85 -1.37 -9.94 -8.54
C THR A 85 0.09 -9.52 -8.43
N VAL A 86 0.97 -10.46 -8.11
CA VAL A 86 2.42 -10.23 -8.06
C VAL A 86 2.91 -9.92 -9.46
N GLY A 87 3.57 -8.77 -9.61
CA GLY A 87 3.99 -8.24 -10.90
C GLY A 87 2.87 -7.61 -11.72
N HIS A 88 1.66 -7.50 -11.19
CA HIS A 88 0.48 -7.00 -11.92
C HIS A 88 0.25 -7.77 -13.23
N PHE A 89 0.46 -9.09 -13.21
CA PHE A 89 0.10 -9.95 -14.34
C PHE A 89 -1.40 -10.18 -14.34
N TYR A 90 -2.07 -9.87 -15.45
CA TYR A 90 -3.48 -10.18 -15.61
C TYR A 90 -3.67 -11.71 -15.68
N ASP A 91 -4.24 -12.28 -14.63
CA ASP A 91 -4.57 -13.72 -14.57
C ASP A 91 -6.09 -13.96 -14.53
N ALA A 92 -6.86 -12.93 -14.86
CA ALA A 92 -8.30 -12.85 -14.67
C ALA A 92 -8.68 -13.23 -13.22
N LYS A 93 -9.23 -14.43 -13.03
CA LYS A 93 -9.71 -14.97 -11.75
C LYS A 93 -9.08 -16.32 -11.42
N ASN A 94 -7.92 -16.63 -12.01
CA ASN A 94 -7.26 -17.93 -11.87
C ASN A 94 -6.45 -18.07 -10.57
N LEU A 95 -6.33 -17.00 -9.77
CA LEU A 95 -5.69 -16.95 -8.45
C LEU A 95 -4.18 -17.26 -8.43
N LYS A 96 -3.60 -17.67 -9.56
CA LYS A 96 -2.22 -18.16 -9.69
C LYS A 96 -1.19 -17.13 -9.21
N HIS A 97 -1.40 -15.85 -9.50
CA HIS A 97 -0.44 -14.79 -9.21
C HIS A 97 -0.81 -13.97 -7.98
N ARG A 98 -1.72 -14.45 -7.14
CA ARG A 98 -2.17 -13.72 -5.94
C ARG A 98 -1.50 -14.30 -4.70
N PRO A 99 -1.09 -13.46 -3.72
CA PRO A 99 -0.58 -13.94 -2.45
C PRO A 99 -1.59 -14.83 -1.70
N LEU A 100 -2.88 -14.49 -1.81
CA LEU A 100 -3.97 -15.28 -1.27
C LEU A 100 -4.79 -15.91 -2.41
N ASN A 101 -5.14 -17.19 -2.27
CA ASN A 101 -6.03 -17.91 -3.18
C ASN A 101 -7.50 -17.53 -2.93
N THR A 102 -7.82 -16.24 -3.05
CA THR A 102 -9.17 -15.72 -2.81
C THR A 102 -9.47 -14.49 -3.68
N LEU A 103 -10.74 -14.32 -4.05
CA LEU A 103 -11.28 -13.10 -4.65
C LEU A 103 -11.98 -12.21 -3.62
N ASN A 104 -11.80 -12.47 -2.32
CA ASN A 104 -12.30 -11.57 -1.29
C ASN A 104 -11.47 -10.27 -1.31
N PRO A 105 -12.07 -9.10 -1.61
CA PRO A 105 -11.33 -7.85 -1.73
C PRO A 105 -10.76 -7.39 -0.38
N THR A 106 -11.44 -7.69 0.73
CA THR A 106 -10.97 -7.34 2.08
C THR A 106 -9.70 -8.11 2.44
N LEU A 107 -9.67 -9.42 2.18
CA LEU A 107 -8.48 -10.24 2.47
C LEU A 107 -7.29 -9.84 1.59
N ASN A 108 -7.52 -9.59 0.30
CA ASN A 108 -6.47 -9.10 -0.59
C ASN A 108 -5.96 -7.73 -0.15
N ALA A 109 -6.83 -6.81 0.25
CA ALA A 109 -6.44 -5.49 0.71
C ALA A 109 -5.55 -5.52 1.97
N ILE A 110 -5.86 -6.39 2.94
CA ILE A 110 -5.04 -6.56 4.14
C ILE A 110 -3.65 -7.09 3.77
N ALA A 111 -3.60 -8.16 2.97
CA ALA A 111 -2.34 -8.79 2.60
C ALA A 111 -1.46 -7.87 1.75
N TRP A 112 -2.02 -7.28 0.70
CA TRP A 112 -1.29 -6.41 -0.21
C TRP A 112 -0.89 -5.09 0.44
N GLY A 113 -1.77 -4.49 1.22
CA GLY A 113 -1.48 -3.24 1.91
C GLY A 113 -0.26 -3.39 2.83
N ALA A 114 -0.15 -4.52 3.53
CA ALA A 114 1.03 -4.84 4.33
C ALA A 114 2.26 -5.15 3.47
N ILE A 115 2.16 -6.07 2.49
CA ILE A 115 3.27 -6.50 1.62
C ILE A 115 3.92 -5.32 0.91
N ALA A 116 3.11 -4.40 0.38
CA ALA A 116 3.55 -3.27 -0.44
C ALA A 116 4.28 -2.17 0.35
N THR A 117 4.02 -2.03 1.66
CA THR A 117 4.42 -0.83 2.40
C THR A 117 5.50 -1.08 3.45
N TRP A 118 5.52 -2.26 4.09
CA TRP A 118 6.36 -2.47 5.29
C TRP A 118 7.84 -2.16 5.05
N HIS A 119 8.40 -2.58 3.91
CA HIS A 119 9.84 -2.49 3.66
C HIS A 119 10.29 -1.05 3.37
N ILE A 120 9.53 -0.30 2.57
CA ILE A 120 9.81 1.12 2.30
C ILE A 120 9.68 1.90 3.62
N CYS A 121 8.62 1.67 4.39
CA CYS A 121 8.40 2.37 5.64
C CYS A 121 9.43 2.00 6.72
N ALA A 122 9.98 0.78 6.70
CA ALA A 122 11.08 0.41 7.58
C ALA A 122 12.37 1.19 7.24
N ILE A 123 12.70 1.32 5.95
CA ILE A 123 13.85 2.11 5.48
C ILE A 123 13.66 3.59 5.83
N THR A 124 12.50 4.17 5.53
CA THR A 124 12.16 5.55 5.89
C THR A 124 12.21 5.76 7.41
N GLY A 125 11.66 4.81 8.19
CA GLY A 125 11.70 4.85 9.65
C GLY A 125 13.12 4.79 10.20
N ALA A 126 14.01 4.01 9.58
CA ALA A 126 15.43 3.97 9.95
C ALA A 126 16.12 5.32 9.68
N ALA A 127 15.82 5.95 8.54
CA ALA A 127 16.31 7.29 8.23
C ALA A 127 15.80 8.33 9.25
N PHE A 128 14.52 8.30 9.61
CA PHE A 128 13.97 9.17 10.65
C PHE A 128 14.59 8.90 12.03
N ALA A 129 14.77 7.64 12.41
CA ALA A 129 15.43 7.30 13.67
C ALA A 129 16.88 7.80 13.70
N PHE A 130 17.61 7.69 12.60
CA PHE A 130 18.94 8.27 12.45
C PHE A 130 18.89 9.79 12.65
N LEU A 131 18.06 10.49 11.87
CA LEU A 131 17.93 11.95 11.94
C LEU A 131 17.42 12.45 13.29
N ALA A 132 16.59 11.70 14.00
CA ALA A 132 16.06 12.09 15.31
C ALA A 132 17.09 11.95 16.44
N ARG A 133 18.09 11.08 16.29
CA ARG A 133 18.93 10.62 17.42
C ARG A 133 20.42 10.86 17.24
N ILE A 134 20.93 10.98 16.02
CA ILE A 134 22.37 11.15 15.77
C ILE A 134 22.89 12.44 16.42
N PRO A 135 23.99 12.40 17.20
CA PRO A 135 24.56 13.60 17.80
C PRO A 135 25.34 14.39 16.74
N PHE A 136 24.70 15.40 16.14
CA PHE A 136 25.39 16.39 15.31
C PHE A 136 25.64 17.67 16.10
N PHE A 137 26.78 18.32 15.84
CA PHE A 137 27.10 19.62 16.42
C PHE A 137 26.03 20.64 16.06
N GLY A 138 25.47 21.34 17.05
CA GLY A 138 24.35 22.27 16.87
C GLY A 138 22.95 21.66 16.87
N LEU A 139 22.79 20.32 16.93
CA LEU A 139 21.48 19.65 16.97
C LEU A 139 21.24 18.98 18.34
N ALA A 140 21.01 19.79 19.38
CA ALA A 140 20.87 19.30 20.75
C ALA A 140 19.52 18.62 21.04
N VAL A 141 18.45 19.04 20.35
CA VAL A 141 17.11 18.50 20.59
C VAL A 141 16.99 17.11 19.95
N LYS A 142 16.48 16.15 20.72
CA LYS A 142 16.14 14.81 20.24
C LYS A 142 14.64 14.74 20.00
N ILE A 143 14.25 14.19 18.86
CA ILE A 143 12.83 13.97 18.53
C ILE A 143 12.42 12.61 19.10
N THR A 144 11.24 12.57 19.72
CA THR A 144 10.61 11.34 20.22
C THR A 144 9.63 10.77 19.19
N ALA A 145 9.28 9.50 19.33
CA ALA A 145 8.26 8.88 18.47
C ALA A 145 6.91 9.61 18.59
N ILE A 146 6.52 10.00 19.81
CA ILE A 146 5.23 10.67 20.06
C ILE A 146 5.13 12.02 19.32
N GLN A 147 6.21 12.79 19.27
CA GLN A 147 6.25 14.05 18.52
C GLN A 147 6.12 13.83 17.01
N LEU A 148 6.70 12.74 16.49
CA LEU A 148 6.65 12.43 15.06
C LEU A 148 5.29 11.86 14.62
N ALA A 149 4.57 11.18 15.53
CA ALA A 149 3.31 10.48 15.25
C ALA A 149 2.25 11.29 14.50
N PRO A 150 1.87 12.53 14.93
CA PRO A 150 0.84 13.29 14.25
C PRO A 150 1.20 13.61 12.80
N TYR A 151 2.47 13.91 12.51
CA TYR A 151 2.91 14.24 11.15
C TYR A 151 2.86 13.02 10.22
N LEU A 152 3.21 11.84 10.73
CA LEU A 152 3.06 10.59 9.97
C LEU A 152 1.58 10.32 9.65
N ALA A 153 0.70 10.48 10.64
CA ALA A 153 -0.74 10.26 10.46
C ALA A 153 -1.37 11.26 9.48
N ILE A 154 -1.05 12.56 9.61
CA ILE A 154 -1.52 13.60 8.69
C ILE A 154 -0.99 13.35 7.28
N GLY A 155 0.31 13.03 7.15
CA GLY A 155 0.92 12.71 5.86
C GLY A 155 0.23 11.52 5.18
N ALA A 156 -0.05 10.45 5.93
CA ALA A 156 -0.78 9.28 5.43
C ALA A 156 -2.21 9.63 4.99
N ALA A 157 -2.93 10.45 5.76
CA ALA A 157 -4.29 10.88 5.41
C ALA A 157 -4.32 11.74 4.14
N ILE A 158 -3.38 12.68 3.99
CA ILE A 158 -3.23 13.49 2.78
C ILE A 158 -2.89 12.60 1.59
N ALA A 159 -1.94 11.68 1.74
CA ALA A 159 -1.56 10.74 0.67
C ALA A 159 -2.76 9.89 0.22
N LEU A 160 -3.59 9.42 1.16
CA LEU A 160 -4.80 8.65 0.86
C LEU A 160 -5.81 9.48 0.07
N LEU A 161 -6.05 10.73 0.49
CA LEU A 161 -6.96 11.64 -0.20
C LEU A 161 -6.48 11.96 -1.63
N VAL A 162 -5.21 12.36 -1.77
CA VAL A 162 -4.62 12.73 -3.06
C VAL A 162 -4.61 11.54 -4.02
N SER A 163 -4.18 10.36 -3.54
CA SER A 163 -4.18 9.14 -4.35
C SER A 163 -5.59 8.73 -4.77
N HIS A 164 -6.60 8.90 -3.91
CA HIS A 164 -7.98 8.64 -4.24
C HIS A 164 -8.50 9.60 -5.33
N VAL A 165 -8.36 10.92 -5.14
CA VAL A 165 -8.81 11.92 -6.11
C VAL A 165 -8.16 11.69 -7.47
N LYS A 166 -6.83 11.55 -7.50
CA LYS A 166 -6.08 11.33 -8.74
C LYS A 166 -6.52 10.04 -9.44
N SER A 167 -6.71 8.95 -8.71
CA SER A 167 -7.19 7.69 -9.28
C SER A 167 -8.57 7.81 -9.95
N ARG A 168 -9.50 8.59 -9.35
CA ARG A 168 -10.83 8.80 -9.92
C ARG A 168 -10.80 9.68 -11.16
N ILE A 169 -9.93 10.68 -11.20
CA ILE A 169 -9.69 11.48 -12.41
C ILE A 169 -9.17 10.58 -13.52
N THR A 170 -8.11 9.80 -13.27
CA THR A 170 -7.53 8.92 -14.29
C THR A 170 -8.51 7.86 -14.79
N GLN A 171 -9.31 7.27 -13.88
CA GLN A 171 -10.36 6.33 -14.25
C GLN A 171 -11.36 6.94 -15.23
N LYS A 172 -11.82 8.17 -14.96
CA LYS A 172 -12.78 8.89 -15.81
C LYS A 172 -12.18 9.23 -17.16
N GLU A 173 -10.94 9.73 -17.20
CA GLU A 173 -10.27 10.10 -18.45
C GLU A 173 -10.06 8.87 -19.34
N MET A 174 -9.58 7.75 -18.79
CA MET A 174 -9.42 6.52 -19.57
C MET A 174 -10.77 5.90 -19.99
N ALA A 175 -11.84 6.09 -19.21
CA ALA A 175 -13.18 5.62 -19.59
C ALA A 175 -13.79 6.44 -20.75
N LYS A 176 -13.45 7.74 -20.88
CA LYS A 176 -13.89 8.59 -22.00
C LYS A 176 -13.20 8.20 -23.30
N THR A 177 -11.91 7.89 -23.22
CA THR A 177 -11.08 7.54 -24.37
C THR A 177 -10.38 6.23 -24.09
N PRO A 178 -11.06 5.07 -24.19
CA PRO A 178 -10.43 3.78 -23.91
C PRO A 178 -9.28 3.50 -24.88
N TYR A 179 -8.11 3.16 -24.34
CA TYR A 179 -6.95 2.73 -25.12
C TYR A 179 -6.30 1.52 -24.47
N ALA A 180 -5.61 0.72 -25.28
CA ALA A 180 -4.86 -0.42 -24.80
C ALA A 180 -3.50 0.03 -24.27
N LYS A 181 -3.37 0.15 -22.94
CA LYS A 181 -2.13 0.44 -22.22
C LYS A 181 -1.48 -0.82 -21.66
N TYR A 182 -2.31 -1.73 -21.13
CA TYR A 182 -1.85 -2.92 -20.41
C TYR A 182 -2.03 -4.17 -21.27
N LEU A 183 -0.92 -4.83 -21.59
CA LEU A 183 -0.94 -6.05 -22.39
C LEU A 183 -1.71 -7.16 -21.65
N GLY A 184 -2.64 -7.81 -22.34
CA GLY A 184 -3.44 -8.91 -21.80
C GLY A 184 -4.61 -8.50 -20.92
N VAL A 185 -4.71 -7.23 -20.49
CA VAL A 185 -5.87 -6.72 -19.74
C VAL A 185 -6.99 -6.34 -20.73
N PRO A 186 -8.20 -6.93 -20.61
CA PRO A 186 -9.34 -6.56 -21.44
C PRO A 186 -9.62 -5.06 -21.41
N LEU A 187 -10.01 -4.48 -22.55
CA LEU A 187 -10.25 -3.03 -22.68
C LEU A 187 -11.22 -2.50 -21.62
N ALA A 188 -12.26 -3.28 -21.30
CA ALA A 188 -13.26 -2.96 -20.28
C ALA A 188 -12.71 -2.84 -18.84
N LEU A 189 -11.56 -3.47 -18.55
CA LEU A 189 -10.93 -3.45 -17.23
C LEU A 189 -9.78 -2.43 -17.12
N GLN A 190 -9.33 -1.87 -18.24
CA GLN A 190 -8.14 -1.02 -18.23
C GLN A 190 -8.33 0.28 -17.45
N SER A 191 -9.53 0.88 -17.44
CA SER A 191 -9.79 2.09 -16.66
C SER A 191 -9.68 1.85 -15.14
N GLY A 192 -10.25 0.76 -14.63
CA GLY A 192 -10.12 0.36 -13.22
C GLY A 192 -8.68 -0.04 -12.86
N TRP A 193 -7.99 -0.71 -13.77
CA TRP A 193 -6.58 -1.08 -13.63
C TRP A 193 -5.67 0.15 -13.55
N GLU A 194 -5.84 1.11 -14.46
CA GLU A 194 -5.10 2.37 -14.47
C GLU A 194 -5.38 3.20 -13.20
N ALA A 195 -6.62 3.18 -12.71
CA ALA A 195 -6.98 3.85 -11.47
C ALA A 195 -6.21 3.26 -10.27
N CYS A 196 -6.13 1.93 -10.17
CA CYS A 196 -5.37 1.25 -9.12
C CYS A 196 -3.87 1.53 -9.24
N ASN A 197 -3.33 1.46 -10.46
CA ASN A 197 -1.94 1.79 -10.73
C ASN A 197 -1.59 3.23 -10.33
N THR A 198 -2.43 4.18 -10.74
CA THR A 198 -2.27 5.60 -10.39
C THR A 198 -2.30 5.80 -8.88
N ARG A 199 -3.24 5.13 -8.19
CA ARG A 199 -3.39 5.22 -6.74
C ARG A 199 -2.12 4.77 -6.02
N ASN A 200 -1.64 3.57 -6.35
CA ASN A 200 -0.46 2.99 -5.71
C ASN A 200 0.81 3.78 -6.02
N MET A 201 0.99 4.21 -7.27
CA MET A 201 2.13 5.05 -7.66
C MET A 201 2.13 6.39 -6.92
N THR A 202 0.95 6.97 -6.71
CA THR A 202 0.81 8.20 -5.93
C THR A 202 1.18 7.98 -4.46
N GLY A 203 0.74 6.86 -3.86
CA GLY A 203 1.15 6.48 -2.50
C GLY A 203 2.66 6.36 -2.34
N TYR A 204 3.35 5.65 -3.24
CA TYR A 204 4.81 5.55 -3.21
C TYR A 204 5.50 6.90 -3.38
N SER A 205 5.00 7.73 -4.30
CA SER A 205 5.52 9.10 -4.50
C SER A 205 5.33 9.95 -3.25
N SER A 206 4.18 9.83 -2.57
CA SER A 206 3.91 10.54 -1.32
C SER A 206 4.84 10.12 -0.19
N ILE A 207 5.23 8.85 -0.09
CA ILE A 207 6.22 8.40 0.89
C ILE A 207 7.58 9.05 0.61
N GLY A 208 8.04 9.06 -0.64
CA GLY A 208 9.31 9.67 -1.02
C GLY A 208 9.34 11.18 -0.75
N ILE A 209 8.35 11.90 -1.29
CA ILE A 209 8.26 13.37 -1.16
C ILE A 209 7.99 13.76 0.30
N GLY A 210 6.95 13.19 0.92
CA GLY A 210 6.60 13.47 2.31
C GLY A 210 7.70 13.10 3.29
N GLY A 211 8.42 11.99 3.03
CA GLY A 211 9.57 11.58 3.81
C GLY A 211 10.72 12.59 3.75
N ALA A 212 11.00 13.14 2.57
CA ALA A 212 12.00 14.20 2.41
C ALA A 212 11.60 15.49 3.16
N PHE A 213 10.34 15.93 3.02
CA PHE A 213 9.83 17.10 3.75
C PHE A 213 9.90 16.91 5.27
N LEU A 214 9.46 15.77 5.78
CA LEU A 214 9.49 15.49 7.21
C LEU A 214 10.94 15.37 7.72
N SER A 215 11.86 14.82 6.93
CA SER A 215 13.29 14.81 7.27
C SER A 215 13.86 16.22 7.43
N ILE A 216 13.54 17.13 6.51
CA ILE A 216 13.95 18.54 6.59
C ILE A 216 13.35 19.21 7.84
N ALA A 217 12.05 19.00 8.07
CA ALA A 217 11.35 19.52 9.24
C ALA A 217 11.97 19.02 10.56
N MET A 218 12.34 17.74 10.63
CA MET A 218 13.04 17.17 11.77
C MET A 218 14.39 17.83 12.01
N ILE A 219 15.21 18.02 10.97
CA ILE A 219 16.52 18.69 11.11
C ILE A 219 16.34 20.13 11.60
N ALA A 220 15.39 20.87 11.03
CA ALA A 220 15.09 22.25 11.42
C ALA A 220 14.60 22.35 12.87
N ALA A 221 13.71 21.45 13.30
CA ALA A 221 13.26 21.37 14.69
C ALA A 221 14.42 21.04 15.64
N ARG A 222 15.32 20.13 15.22
CA ARG A 222 16.52 19.80 16.00
C ARG A 222 17.51 20.96 16.14
N ALA A 223 17.54 21.85 15.15
CA ALA A 223 18.33 23.08 15.16
C ALA A 223 17.66 24.22 15.96
N GLY A 224 16.48 23.98 16.56
CA GLY A 224 15.77 24.98 17.36
C GLY A 224 15.00 26.00 16.52
N LEU A 225 14.77 25.76 15.23
CA LEU A 225 14.03 26.68 14.38
C LEU A 225 12.51 26.66 14.66
N PHE A 226 11.98 25.54 15.15
CA PHE A 226 10.59 25.42 15.63
C PHE A 226 10.41 24.14 16.48
N ILE A 227 9.22 23.96 17.06
CA ILE A 227 8.84 22.79 17.85
C ILE A 227 8.00 21.84 17.00
N LEU A 228 8.39 20.57 16.99
CA LEU A 228 7.72 19.45 16.33
C LEU A 228 6.93 18.64 17.36
#